data_AF-A0A1S4EIE2-F1
#
_entry.id   AF-A0A1S4EIE2-F1
#
_cell.length_a   1.000
_cell.length_b   1.000
_cell.length_c   1.000
_cell.angle_alpha   90.00
_cell.angle_beta   90.00
_cell.angle_gamma   90.00
#
_symmetry.space_group_name_H-M   'P 1'
#
loop_
_entity.id
_entity.type
_entity.pdbx_description
1 polymer ?
#
loop_
_entity_poly.entity_id
_entity_poly.type
_entity_poly.pdbx_seq_one_letter_code
_entity_poly.pdbx_strand_id
1 'polypeptide(L)'
;MVKDTNSFYITNQTRSQLSELLFGNSTVTQVTIPSLLPKFLKVTPATVVPVSHLMYNTENPPSGDPVEYMDLTLELSHQPPEEHIEESVRKWWVVHENCTVWTFLDDIPYSTCSTRMNKTIKLSDSLVIYTFNDKAFPETLNLISGKGIIGLYTTFVIVVHTFVRGAFTGISFKIMFDDMPNVDRVLQLCLDIYLVRESGELDLEEDLFAKLVFLYRSQTIGSYLYSNQLSRTHRARMEG
;
A
#
# COMPACT_ATOMS: atom_id res chain seq x y z
N MET A 1 4.70 -16.67 -10.27
CA MET A 1 3.57 -17.61 -10.21
C MET A 1 3.83 -18.52 -9.02
N VAL A 2 3.05 -18.42 -7.95
CA VAL A 2 3.20 -19.28 -6.78
C VAL A 2 2.75 -20.68 -7.19
N LYS A 3 3.64 -21.67 -7.08
CA LYS A 3 3.34 -23.07 -7.36
C LYS A 3 3.32 -23.80 -6.03
N ASP A 4 2.19 -24.44 -5.73
CA ASP A 4 2.05 -25.34 -4.60
C ASP A 4 1.75 -26.75 -5.11
N THR A 5 2.26 -27.79 -4.45
CA THR A 5 2.12 -29.18 -4.89
C THR A 5 2.06 -30.10 -3.68
N ASN A 6 0.97 -30.85 -3.56
CA ASN A 6 0.77 -31.82 -2.50
C ASN A 6 0.94 -33.25 -3.03
N SER A 7 1.63 -34.09 -2.27
CA SER A 7 1.72 -35.53 -2.49
C SER A 7 0.75 -36.27 -1.57
N PHE A 8 0.12 -37.33 -2.07
CA PHE A 8 -0.82 -38.15 -1.31
C PHE A 8 -0.48 -39.63 -1.47
N TYR A 9 -0.94 -40.44 -0.51
CA TYR A 9 -0.80 -41.90 -0.56
C TYR A 9 -2.11 -42.52 -1.05
N ILE A 10 -2.02 -43.41 -2.03
CA ILE A 10 -3.16 -44.20 -2.50
C ILE A 10 -3.24 -45.54 -1.77
N THR A 11 -4.45 -46.04 -1.57
CA THR A 11 -4.66 -47.37 -0.98
C THR A 11 -4.25 -48.48 -1.96
N ASN A 12 -3.92 -49.67 -1.44
CA ASN A 12 -3.63 -50.84 -2.28
C ASN A 12 -4.83 -51.22 -3.15
N GLN A 13 -6.07 -51.03 -2.68
CA GLN A 13 -7.27 -51.30 -3.45
C GLN A 13 -7.37 -50.36 -4.67
N THR A 14 -7.23 -49.04 -4.46
CA THR A 14 -7.23 -48.05 -5.54
C THR A 14 -6.09 -48.33 -6.54
N ARG A 15 -4.92 -48.73 -6.04
CA ARG A 15 -3.76 -49.10 -6.89
C ARG A 15 -4.05 -50.31 -7.78
N SER A 16 -4.66 -51.36 -7.24
CA SER A 16 -5.05 -52.54 -8.02
C SER A 16 -6.07 -52.17 -9.09
N GLN A 17 -7.09 -51.38 -8.75
CA GLN A 17 -8.10 -50.92 -9.71
C GLN A 17 -7.51 -50.07 -10.83
N LEU A 18 -6.56 -49.16 -10.52
CA LEU A 18 -5.85 -48.39 -11.55
C LEU A 18 -5.01 -49.28 -12.46
N SER A 19 -4.38 -50.32 -11.91
CA SER A 19 -3.62 -51.27 -12.72
C SER A 19 -4.52 -52.04 -13.68
N GLU A 20 -5.66 -52.51 -13.21
CA GLU A 20 -6.67 -53.19 -14.02
C GLU A 20 -7.19 -52.31 -15.17
N LEU A 21 -7.43 -51.02 -14.88
CA LEU A 21 -7.89 -50.04 -15.83
C LEU A 21 -6.84 -49.75 -16.95
N LEU A 22 -5.54 -49.86 -16.64
CA LEU A 22 -4.47 -49.76 -17.64
C LEU A 22 -4.37 -50.99 -18.55
N PHE A 23 -4.53 -52.19 -17.96
CA PHE A 23 -4.42 -53.46 -18.70
C PHE A 23 -5.69 -53.81 -19.49
N GLY A 24 -6.81 -53.14 -19.24
CA GLY A 24 -8.02 -53.22 -20.08
C GLY A 24 -8.74 -54.58 -20.06
N ASN A 25 -8.37 -55.47 -19.15
CA ASN A 25 -8.95 -56.81 -19.02
C ASN A 25 -10.17 -56.87 -18.08
N SER A 26 -10.56 -55.73 -17.51
CA SER A 26 -11.56 -55.66 -16.43
C SER A 26 -12.83 -54.92 -16.87
N THR A 27 -13.93 -55.20 -16.19
CA THR A 27 -15.19 -54.43 -16.27
C THR A 27 -15.09 -53.03 -15.64
N VAL A 28 -13.94 -52.70 -15.04
CA VAL A 28 -13.71 -51.44 -14.32
C VAL A 28 -13.34 -50.36 -15.34
N THR A 29 -14.26 -49.43 -15.57
CA THR A 29 -14.08 -48.30 -16.49
C THR A 29 -13.62 -47.02 -15.78
N GLN A 30 -13.86 -46.92 -14.47
CA GLN A 30 -13.60 -45.72 -13.67
C GLN A 30 -13.08 -46.08 -12.27
N VAL A 31 -12.22 -45.23 -11.71
CA VAL A 31 -11.65 -45.39 -10.37
C VAL A 31 -11.72 -44.09 -9.58
N THR A 32 -12.32 -44.13 -8.39
CA THR A 32 -12.41 -42.97 -7.49
C THR A 32 -11.24 -42.93 -6.52
N ILE A 33 -10.54 -41.80 -6.49
CA ILE A 33 -9.48 -41.48 -5.54
C ILE A 33 -10.05 -40.54 -4.49
N PRO A 34 -10.06 -40.94 -3.20
CA PRO A 34 -10.62 -40.11 -2.16
C PRO A 34 -9.69 -38.93 -1.79
N SER A 35 -10.30 -37.81 -1.39
CA SER A 35 -9.63 -36.67 -0.76
C SER A 35 -8.42 -36.12 -1.54
N LEU A 36 -8.63 -35.82 -2.82
CA LEU A 36 -7.55 -35.37 -3.71
C LEU A 36 -7.61 -33.87 -4.05
N LEU A 37 -8.81 -33.34 -4.31
CA LEU A 37 -8.97 -32.00 -4.85
C LEU A 37 -9.42 -30.97 -3.81
N PRO A 38 -8.59 -29.97 -3.45
CA PRO A 38 -9.06 -28.81 -2.71
C PRO A 38 -9.91 -27.91 -3.61
N LYS A 39 -11.19 -27.73 -3.26
CA LYS A 39 -12.13 -26.93 -4.07
C LYS A 39 -11.98 -25.43 -3.91
N PHE A 40 -11.58 -24.98 -2.73
CA PHE A 40 -11.46 -23.57 -2.39
C PHE A 40 -10.03 -23.27 -1.99
N LEU A 41 -9.38 -22.39 -2.73
CA LEU A 41 -8.01 -21.97 -2.50
C LEU A 41 -7.96 -20.48 -2.20
N LYS A 42 -7.29 -20.09 -1.12
CA LYS A 42 -6.89 -18.71 -0.88
C LYS A 42 -5.54 -18.48 -1.52
N VAL A 43 -5.49 -17.54 -2.46
CA VAL A 43 -4.28 -17.16 -3.18
C VAL A 43 -3.84 -15.80 -2.68
N THR A 44 -2.67 -15.76 -2.07
CA THR A 44 -1.99 -14.51 -1.69
C THR A 44 -0.79 -14.30 -2.62
N PRO A 45 -0.16 -13.11 -2.61
CA PRO A 45 1.06 -12.88 -3.37
C PRO A 45 2.18 -13.87 -3.06
N ALA A 46 2.20 -14.46 -1.86
CA ALA A 46 3.26 -15.34 -1.38
C ALA A 46 2.86 -16.82 -1.33
N THR A 47 1.59 -17.13 -1.05
CA THR A 47 1.14 -18.49 -0.71
C THR A 47 -0.18 -18.83 -1.35
N VAL A 48 -0.40 -20.12 -1.60
CA VAL A 48 -1.70 -20.69 -1.94
C VAL A 48 -2.06 -21.65 -0.83
N VAL A 49 -3.22 -21.47 -0.20
CA VAL A 49 -3.63 -22.29 0.95
C VAL A 49 -5.08 -22.73 0.78
N PRO A 50 -5.41 -24.01 0.96
CA PRO A 50 -6.80 -24.48 0.94
C PRO A 50 -7.65 -23.83 2.05
N VAL A 51 -8.87 -23.41 1.72
CA VAL A 51 -9.81 -22.80 2.66
C VAL A 51 -10.67 -23.88 3.32
N SER A 52 -10.19 -24.42 4.43
CA SER A 52 -10.86 -25.47 5.20
C SER A 52 -12.30 -25.14 5.61
N HIS A 53 -12.58 -23.88 5.94
CA HIS A 53 -13.90 -23.39 6.36
C HIS A 53 -14.97 -23.49 5.25
N LEU A 54 -14.56 -23.69 4.00
CA LEU A 54 -15.47 -23.89 2.87
C LEU A 54 -15.44 -25.36 2.37
N MET A 55 -14.70 -26.23 3.06
CA MET A 55 -14.48 -27.63 2.71
C MET A 55 -14.74 -28.51 3.92
N TYR A 56 -15.97 -28.46 4.42
CA TYR A 56 -16.43 -29.34 5.49
C TYR A 56 -17.76 -29.98 5.09
N ASN A 57 -17.91 -31.26 5.41
CA ASN A 57 -19.16 -31.97 5.26
C ASN A 57 -20.11 -31.58 6.41
N THR A 58 -21.25 -30.98 6.07
CA THR A 58 -22.28 -30.56 7.04
C THR A 58 -23.05 -31.73 7.63
N GLU A 59 -23.08 -32.89 6.96
CA GLU A 59 -23.89 -34.04 7.37
C GLU A 59 -23.20 -34.90 8.42
N ASN A 60 -21.87 -35.02 8.35
CA ASN A 60 -21.05 -35.77 9.30
C ASN A 60 -19.81 -34.95 9.69
N PRO A 61 -19.92 -34.00 10.64
CA PRO A 61 -18.77 -33.23 11.07
C PRO A 61 -17.76 -34.18 11.75
N PRO A 62 -16.52 -34.28 11.23
CA PRO A 62 -15.50 -35.11 11.85
C PRO A 62 -15.18 -34.60 13.26
N SER A 63 -14.82 -35.52 14.16
CA SER A 63 -14.40 -35.25 15.54
C SER A 63 -12.95 -34.72 15.62
N GLY A 64 -12.60 -33.79 14.73
CA GLY A 64 -11.30 -33.13 14.58
C GLY A 64 -11.28 -32.20 13.36
N ASP A 65 -10.11 -31.64 13.02
CA ASP A 65 -9.92 -30.75 11.85
C ASP A 65 -9.29 -31.46 10.63
N PRO A 66 -9.91 -32.48 9.97
CA PRO A 66 -9.47 -32.83 8.63
C PRO A 66 -10.16 -31.91 7.62
N VAL A 67 -9.35 -31.21 6.83
CA VAL A 67 -9.80 -30.57 5.60
C VAL A 67 -10.22 -31.69 4.65
N GLU A 68 -11.51 -31.83 4.39
CA GLU A 68 -12.01 -32.85 3.47
C GLU A 68 -11.84 -32.32 2.04
N TYR A 69 -10.80 -32.79 1.36
CA TYR A 69 -10.68 -32.59 -0.08
C TYR A 69 -11.73 -33.40 -0.81
N MET A 70 -12.11 -32.94 -2.00
CA MET A 70 -13.05 -33.66 -2.83
C MET A 70 -12.41 -34.90 -3.46
N ASP A 71 -13.21 -35.95 -3.57
CA ASP A 71 -12.88 -37.17 -4.29
C ASP A 71 -12.92 -36.95 -5.80
N LEU A 72 -11.96 -37.54 -6.52
CA LEU A 72 -11.89 -37.46 -7.97
C LEU A 72 -12.03 -38.83 -8.60
N THR A 73 -12.82 -38.93 -9.66
CA THR A 73 -12.99 -40.16 -10.43
C THR A 73 -12.16 -40.07 -11.71
N LEU A 74 -11.32 -41.08 -11.95
CA LEU A 74 -10.47 -41.18 -13.12
C LEU A 74 -11.05 -42.18 -14.12
N GLU A 75 -11.00 -41.82 -15.39
CA GLU A 75 -11.41 -42.65 -16.52
C GLU A 75 -10.29 -42.65 -17.57
N LEU A 76 -9.98 -43.83 -18.14
CA LEU A 76 -9.03 -43.94 -19.25
C LEU A 76 -9.81 -44.03 -20.55
N SER A 77 -9.94 -42.88 -21.21
CA SER A 77 -10.56 -42.78 -22.52
C SER A 77 -9.59 -43.22 -23.61
N HIS A 78 -10.12 -43.76 -24.68
CA HIS A 78 -9.37 -44.21 -25.85
C HIS A 78 -10.07 -43.76 -27.13
N GLN A 79 -9.27 -43.43 -28.15
CA GLN A 79 -9.83 -43.13 -29.48
C GLN A 79 -10.26 -44.44 -30.16
N PRO A 80 -11.44 -44.50 -30.80
CA PRO A 80 -11.79 -45.62 -31.65
C PRO A 80 -10.76 -45.76 -32.79
N PRO A 81 -10.39 -46.98 -33.20
CA PRO A 81 -9.42 -47.18 -34.28
C PRO A 81 -9.94 -46.57 -35.58
N GLU A 82 -9.13 -45.72 -36.22
CA GLU A 82 -9.38 -45.24 -37.58
C GLU A 82 -9.13 -46.40 -38.56
N GLU A 83 -10.01 -46.57 -39.55
CA GLU A 83 -10.06 -47.73 -40.48
C GLU A 83 -8.75 -48.02 -41.26
N HIS A 84 -7.71 -47.17 -41.14
CA HIS A 84 -6.49 -47.25 -41.96
C HIS A 84 -5.16 -47.11 -41.20
N ILE A 85 -5.15 -47.10 -39.86
CA ILE A 85 -3.89 -47.01 -39.08
C ILE A 85 -3.94 -48.02 -37.92
N GLU A 86 -3.29 -49.17 -38.10
CA GLU A 86 -3.31 -50.28 -37.14
C GLU A 86 -2.48 -50.05 -35.86
N GLU A 87 -1.70 -48.96 -35.75
CA GLU A 87 -0.59 -48.93 -34.77
C GLU A 87 -0.61 -47.83 -33.70
N SER A 88 -1.67 -47.03 -33.53
CA SER A 88 -1.71 -46.12 -32.37
C SER A 88 -3.09 -45.91 -31.77
N VAL A 89 -3.48 -46.77 -30.83
CA VAL A 89 -4.58 -46.48 -29.90
C VAL A 89 -4.15 -45.35 -28.96
N ARG A 90 -4.58 -44.13 -29.25
CA ARG A 90 -4.37 -42.98 -28.36
C ARG A 90 -5.25 -43.15 -27.12
N LYS A 91 -4.64 -43.08 -25.94
CA LYS A 91 -5.32 -43.11 -24.65
C LYS A 91 -5.03 -41.83 -23.87
N TRP A 92 -5.99 -41.32 -23.12
CA TRP A 92 -5.82 -40.17 -22.23
C TRP A 92 -6.68 -40.32 -20.98
N TRP A 93 -6.26 -39.65 -19.91
CA TRP A 93 -7.01 -39.60 -18.66
C TRP A 93 -8.08 -38.52 -18.72
N VAL A 94 -9.29 -38.87 -18.34
CA VAL A 94 -10.39 -37.94 -18.06
C VAL A 94 -10.63 -37.96 -16.56
N VAL A 95 -10.80 -36.77 -15.99
CA VAL A 95 -11.01 -36.59 -14.55
C VAL A 95 -12.41 -36.04 -14.35
N HIS A 96 -13.19 -36.73 -13.54
CA HIS A 96 -14.55 -36.38 -13.16
C HIS A 96 -14.59 -36.01 -11.69
N GLU A 97 -15.41 -35.03 -11.36
CA GLU A 97 -15.61 -34.59 -9.99
C GLU A 97 -16.71 -35.41 -9.33
N ASN A 98 -16.46 -35.90 -8.11
CA ASN A 98 -17.46 -36.64 -7.38
C ASN A 98 -18.34 -35.69 -6.55
N CYS A 99 -19.56 -35.46 -7.03
CA CYS A 99 -20.50 -34.49 -6.46
C CYS A 99 -21.44 -35.08 -5.39
N THR A 100 -21.27 -36.33 -4.97
CA THR A 100 -22.23 -37.01 -4.08
C THR A 100 -22.30 -36.44 -2.67
N VAL A 101 -21.19 -35.88 -2.16
CA VAL A 101 -21.08 -35.38 -0.78
C VAL A 101 -21.31 -33.87 -0.69
N TRP A 102 -20.99 -33.13 -1.74
CA TRP A 102 -20.83 -31.68 -1.71
C TRP A 102 -22.06 -30.95 -2.29
N THR A 103 -23.24 -31.20 -1.70
CA THR A 103 -24.53 -30.75 -2.24
C THR A 103 -24.65 -29.22 -2.40
N PHE A 104 -23.98 -28.44 -1.55
CA PHE A 104 -23.97 -26.98 -1.67
C PHE A 104 -23.29 -26.47 -2.96
N LEU A 105 -22.45 -27.29 -3.61
CA LEU A 105 -21.80 -26.89 -4.86
C LEU A 105 -22.81 -26.70 -5.99
N ASP A 106 -23.98 -27.33 -5.93
CA ASP A 106 -25.04 -27.19 -6.95
C ASP A 106 -25.56 -25.75 -7.06
N ASP A 107 -25.50 -25.00 -5.95
CA ASP A 107 -25.94 -23.61 -5.86
C ASP A 107 -24.84 -22.61 -6.25
N ILE A 108 -23.60 -23.07 -6.44
CA ILE A 108 -22.48 -22.21 -6.83
C ILE A 108 -22.44 -22.02 -8.35
N PRO A 109 -22.31 -20.78 -8.85
CA PRO A 109 -22.18 -20.52 -10.27
C PRO A 109 -21.00 -21.27 -10.89
N TYR A 110 -21.22 -21.85 -12.06
CA TYR A 110 -20.21 -22.59 -12.83
C TYR A 110 -19.74 -23.89 -12.18
N SER A 111 -20.43 -24.39 -11.16
CA SER A 111 -20.17 -25.75 -10.71
C SER A 111 -20.51 -26.76 -11.80
N THR A 112 -19.66 -27.78 -11.88
CA THR A 112 -19.80 -29.03 -12.65
C THR A 112 -20.85 -29.95 -12.01
N CYS A 113 -21.05 -29.82 -10.71
CA CYS A 113 -22.00 -30.58 -9.93
C CYS A 113 -23.46 -30.19 -10.17
N SER A 114 -23.73 -28.97 -10.66
CA SER A 114 -25.09 -28.43 -10.77
C SER A 114 -26.02 -29.33 -11.58
N THR A 115 -26.91 -30.02 -10.87
CA THR A 115 -27.99 -30.82 -11.45
C THR A 115 -29.19 -29.98 -11.90
N ARG A 116 -29.28 -28.73 -11.41
CA ARG A 116 -30.45 -27.84 -11.59
C ARG A 116 -30.35 -26.89 -12.78
N MET A 117 -29.17 -26.65 -13.34
CA MET A 117 -29.09 -25.82 -14.55
C MET A 117 -29.45 -26.66 -15.78
N ASN A 118 -30.53 -26.26 -16.47
CA ASN A 118 -30.72 -26.54 -17.90
C ASN A 118 -29.62 -25.83 -18.70
N LYS A 119 -28.36 -26.26 -18.57
CA LYS A 119 -27.23 -25.57 -19.17
C LYS A 119 -26.94 -26.15 -20.53
N THR A 120 -27.12 -25.30 -21.54
CA THR A 120 -26.61 -25.45 -22.91
C THR A 120 -25.07 -25.59 -23.00
N ILE A 121 -24.38 -25.56 -21.87
CA ILE A 121 -22.94 -25.75 -21.73
C ILE A 121 -22.74 -27.02 -20.88
N LYS A 122 -22.47 -28.16 -21.53
CA LYS A 122 -21.95 -29.36 -20.85
C LYS A 122 -20.56 -29.02 -20.30
N LEU A 123 -20.50 -28.63 -19.03
CA LEU A 123 -19.26 -28.50 -18.26
C LEU A 123 -18.83 -29.82 -17.62
N SER A 124 -19.50 -30.94 -17.94
CA SER A 124 -19.27 -32.27 -17.37
C SER A 124 -17.82 -32.75 -17.50
N ASP A 125 -17.08 -32.20 -18.46
CA ASP A 125 -15.71 -32.64 -18.79
C ASP A 125 -14.66 -31.64 -18.28
N SER A 126 -15.04 -30.71 -17.40
CA SER A 126 -14.15 -29.69 -16.85
C SER A 126 -13.96 -29.83 -15.35
N LEU A 127 -12.78 -29.46 -14.87
CA LEU A 127 -12.46 -29.38 -13.44
C LEU A 127 -12.58 -27.92 -12.99
N VAL A 128 -13.31 -27.65 -11.91
CA VAL A 128 -13.56 -26.29 -11.40
C VAL A 128 -12.95 -26.10 -10.02
N ILE A 129 -12.07 -25.11 -9.88
CA ILE A 129 -11.46 -24.71 -8.60
C ILE A 129 -11.80 -23.24 -8.35
N TYR A 130 -12.27 -22.93 -7.15
CA TYR A 130 -12.58 -21.56 -6.74
C TYR A 130 -11.37 -20.94 -6.04
N THR A 131 -10.95 -19.77 -6.50
CA THR A 131 -9.80 -19.05 -5.93
C THR A 131 -10.22 -17.71 -5.32
N PHE A 132 -9.82 -17.48 -4.07
CA PHE A 132 -9.96 -16.21 -3.37
C PHE A 132 -8.63 -15.48 -3.43
N ASN A 133 -8.54 -14.51 -4.34
CA ASN A 133 -7.32 -13.76 -4.56
C ASN A 133 -7.26 -12.55 -3.63
N ASP A 134 -6.29 -12.55 -2.71
CA ASP A 134 -6.01 -11.38 -1.89
C ASP A 134 -5.43 -10.27 -2.77
N LYS A 135 -5.86 -9.02 -2.51
CA LYS A 135 -5.32 -7.86 -3.22
C LYS A 135 -3.84 -7.72 -2.90
N ALA A 136 -3.01 -7.77 -3.94
CA ALA A 136 -1.62 -7.40 -3.85
C ALA A 136 -1.52 -5.87 -3.74
N PHE A 137 -1.18 -5.36 -2.56
CA PHE A 137 -0.77 -3.98 -2.43
C PHE A 137 0.69 -3.87 -2.88
N PRO A 138 1.05 -2.87 -3.71
CA PRO A 138 2.44 -2.64 -4.05
C PRO A 138 3.24 -2.35 -2.77
N GLU A 139 4.41 -2.98 -2.65
CA GLU A 139 5.25 -2.93 -1.44
C GLU A 139 5.59 -1.49 -1.00
N THR A 140 5.65 -0.57 -1.96
CA THR A 140 5.89 0.87 -1.74
C THR A 140 4.83 1.52 -0.86
N LEU A 141 3.57 1.10 -0.97
CA LEU A 141 2.47 1.64 -0.14
C LEU A 141 2.47 1.05 1.27
N ASN A 142 3.00 -0.17 1.45
CA ASN A 142 3.14 -0.81 2.76
C ASN A 142 4.18 -0.11 3.64
N LEU A 143 5.22 0.48 3.04
CA LEU A 143 6.21 1.30 3.77
C LEU A 143 5.55 2.54 4.40
N ILE A 144 4.63 3.16 3.66
CA ILE A 144 3.97 4.42 4.05
C ILE A 144 2.85 4.14 5.07
N SER A 145 2.08 3.07 4.89
CA SER A 145 0.96 2.71 5.76
C SER A 145 1.36 2.21 7.15
N GLY A 146 2.60 1.71 7.31
CA GLY A 146 3.13 1.22 8.58
C GLY A 146 3.77 2.32 9.44
N LYS A 147 5.10 2.29 9.56
CA LYS A 147 5.87 3.27 10.37
C LYS A 147 6.02 4.64 9.68
N GLY A 148 5.76 4.73 8.37
CA GLY A 148 5.89 5.95 7.58
C GLY A 148 4.95 7.06 8.05
N ILE A 149 3.69 6.74 8.38
CA ILE A 149 2.71 7.73 8.84
C ILE A 149 3.14 8.43 10.14
N ILE A 150 3.77 7.69 11.05
CA ILE A 150 4.29 8.24 12.31
C ILE A 150 5.44 9.21 12.01
N GLY A 151 6.36 8.84 11.13
CA GLY A 151 7.48 9.69 10.71
C GLY A 151 7.02 10.96 9.98
N LEU A 152 5.98 10.85 9.15
CA LEU A 152 5.38 12.00 8.47
C LEU A 152 4.75 12.96 9.48
N TYR A 153 3.99 12.44 10.46
CA TYR A 153 3.39 13.24 11.51
C TYR A 153 4.43 13.98 12.36
N THR A 154 5.47 13.27 12.83
CA THR A 154 6.52 13.90 13.65
C THR A 154 7.28 14.97 12.87
N THR A 155 7.61 14.72 11.60
CA THR A 155 8.29 15.70 10.75
C THR A 155 7.44 16.95 10.56
N PHE A 156 6.16 16.79 10.23
CA PHE A 156 5.23 17.91 10.07
C PHE A 156 5.13 18.76 11.34
N VAL A 157 4.96 18.11 12.51
CA VAL A 157 4.87 18.79 13.81
C VAL A 157 6.16 19.55 14.13
N ILE A 158 7.34 18.98 13.86
CA ILE A 158 8.63 19.65 14.07
C ILE A 158 8.77 20.88 13.17
N VAL A 159 8.36 20.78 11.90
CA VAL A 159 8.40 21.91 10.96
C VAL A 159 7.51 23.05 11.45
N VAL A 160 6.26 22.75 11.83
CA VAL A 160 5.33 23.76 12.38
C VAL A 160 5.88 24.36 13.66
N HIS A 161 6.39 23.55 14.59
CA HIS A 161 7.01 24.04 15.83
C HIS A 161 8.21 24.95 15.56
N THR A 162 9.06 24.60 14.59
CA THR A 162 10.24 25.40 14.22
C THR A 162 9.82 26.72 13.59
N PHE A 163 8.80 26.71 12.72
CA PHE A 163 8.24 27.91 12.12
C PHE A 163 7.65 28.85 13.17
N VAL A 164 6.82 28.32 14.06
CA VAL A 164 6.21 29.08 15.17
C VAL A 164 7.30 29.66 16.07
N ARG A 165 8.29 28.85 16.47
CA ARG A 165 9.43 29.33 17.25
C ARG A 165 10.18 30.46 16.54
N GLY A 166 10.49 30.28 15.25
CA GLY A 166 11.17 31.30 14.43
C GLY A 166 10.42 32.63 14.41
N ALA A 167 9.10 32.60 14.20
CA ALA A 167 8.25 33.77 14.18
C ALA A 167 8.28 34.56 15.50
N PHE A 168 8.34 33.86 16.65
CA PHE A 168 8.38 34.52 17.96
C PHE A 168 9.80 34.92 18.39
N THR A 169 10.82 34.13 18.06
CA THR A 169 12.21 34.42 18.44
C THR A 169 12.84 35.58 17.64
N GLY A 170 12.34 35.86 16.43
CA GLY A 170 12.81 36.98 15.62
C GLY A 170 12.32 38.36 16.10
N ILE A 171 11.28 38.41 16.94
CA ILE A 171 10.71 39.67 17.42
C ILE A 171 11.73 40.40 18.30
N SER A 172 12.41 39.69 19.21
CA SER A 172 13.37 40.30 20.15
C SER A 172 14.56 40.98 19.47
N PHE A 173 15.00 40.49 18.31
CA PHE A 173 16.09 41.12 17.54
C PHE A 173 15.60 42.33 16.73
N LYS A 174 14.32 42.36 16.37
CA LYS A 174 13.69 43.46 15.62
C LYS A 174 13.26 44.63 16.52
N ILE A 175 13.02 44.40 17.81
CA ILE A 175 12.64 45.44 18.79
C ILE A 175 13.57 46.65 18.74
N MET A 176 14.89 46.45 18.64
CA MET A 176 15.85 47.56 18.60
C MET A 176 15.71 48.46 17.37
N PHE A 177 15.16 47.93 16.26
CA PHE A 177 14.91 48.68 15.03
C PHE A 177 13.47 49.19 14.94
N ASP A 178 12.50 48.47 15.51
CA ASP A 178 11.09 48.87 15.54
C ASP A 178 10.82 50.02 16.54
N ASP A 179 11.55 50.09 17.67
CA ASP A 179 11.34 51.09 18.74
C ASP A 179 12.31 52.30 18.66
N MET A 180 12.86 52.63 17.48
CA MET A 180 13.84 53.73 17.36
C MET A 180 13.18 55.13 17.53
N PRO A 181 13.61 55.95 18.50
CA PRO A 181 13.05 57.29 18.70
C PRO A 181 13.63 58.32 17.72
N ASN A 182 12.76 59.13 17.10
CA ASN A 182 13.07 60.15 16.07
C ASN A 182 13.48 59.55 14.70
N VAL A 183 12.65 58.67 14.16
CA VAL A 183 12.77 58.14 12.78
C VAL A 183 12.92 59.27 11.75
N ASP A 184 12.30 60.42 11.98
CA ASP A 184 12.35 61.60 11.09
C ASP A 184 13.77 62.08 10.79
N ARG A 185 14.70 61.99 11.76
CA ARG A 185 16.10 62.42 11.54
C ARG A 185 16.87 61.44 10.67
N VAL A 186 16.59 60.15 10.81
CA VAL A 186 17.19 59.12 9.96
C VAL A 186 16.57 59.19 8.56
N LEU A 187 15.28 59.46 8.46
CA LEU A 187 14.60 59.72 7.19
C LEU A 187 15.18 60.95 6.49
N GLN A 188 15.39 62.06 7.21
CA GLN A 188 16.06 63.26 6.69
C GLN A 188 17.47 62.94 6.19
N LEU A 189 18.26 62.19 6.96
CA LEU A 189 19.60 61.76 6.52
C LEU A 189 19.55 60.93 5.23
N CYS A 190 18.57 60.01 5.09
CA CYS A 190 18.37 59.24 3.86
C CYS A 190 17.97 60.14 2.67
N LEU A 191 17.15 61.17 2.91
CA LEU A 191 16.76 62.15 1.89
C LEU A 191 17.95 63.05 1.49
N ASP A 192 18.77 63.46 2.44
CA ASP A 192 19.99 64.23 2.16
C ASP A 192 20.98 63.42 1.32
N ILE A 193 21.19 62.13 1.64
CA ILE A 193 22.00 61.21 0.81
C ILE A 193 21.43 61.12 -0.61
N TYR A 194 20.10 61.02 -0.74
CA TYR A 194 19.45 60.97 -2.05
C TYR A 194 19.69 62.26 -2.86
N LEU A 195 19.52 63.43 -2.24
CA LEU A 195 19.73 64.73 -2.88
C LEU A 195 21.19 64.93 -3.31
N VAL A 196 22.15 64.54 -2.46
CA VAL A 196 23.59 64.66 -2.75
C VAL A 196 24.01 63.73 -3.90
N ARG A 197 23.39 62.55 -3.98
CA ARG A 197 23.56 61.64 -5.12
C ARG A 197 22.98 62.24 -6.41
N GLU A 198 21.83 62.91 -6.33
CA GLU A 198 21.22 63.59 -7.48
C GLU A 198 22.07 64.79 -7.95
N SER A 199 22.71 65.51 -7.03
CA SER A 199 23.63 66.60 -7.36
C SER A 199 25.03 66.14 -7.80
N GLY A 200 25.36 64.85 -7.65
CA GLY A 200 26.62 64.26 -8.11
C GLY A 200 27.84 64.55 -7.24
N GLU A 201 27.64 64.93 -5.97
CA GLU A 201 28.72 65.30 -5.05
C GLU A 201 29.13 64.10 -4.17
N LEU A 202 29.98 63.23 -4.74
CA LEU A 202 30.28 61.89 -4.21
C LEU A 202 31.02 61.90 -2.86
N ASP A 203 31.91 62.85 -2.61
CA ASP A 203 32.65 62.93 -1.33
C ASP A 203 31.69 63.19 -0.15
N LEU A 204 30.66 64.02 -0.39
CA LEU A 204 29.63 64.33 0.61
C LEU A 204 28.66 63.15 0.80
N GLU A 205 28.39 62.39 -0.26
CA GLU A 205 27.59 61.16 -0.19
C GLU A 205 28.26 60.13 0.72
N GLU A 206 29.57 59.90 0.56
CA GLU A 206 30.34 58.96 1.37
C GLU A 206 30.34 59.32 2.86
N ASP A 207 30.50 60.61 3.17
CA ASP A 207 30.46 61.12 4.56
C ASP A 207 29.08 60.93 5.21
N LEU A 208 28.00 61.21 4.47
CA LEU A 208 26.63 61.02 4.97
C LEU A 208 26.29 59.53 5.11
N PHE A 209 26.76 58.68 4.19
CA PHE A 209 26.59 57.23 4.28
C PHE A 209 27.36 56.62 5.46
N ALA A 210 28.57 57.10 5.74
CA ALA A 210 29.35 56.70 6.91
C ALA A 210 28.61 57.01 8.23
N LYS A 211 27.94 58.16 8.32
CA LYS A 211 27.09 58.51 9.48
C LYS A 211 25.90 57.56 9.63
N LEU A 212 25.26 57.17 8.53
CA LEU A 212 24.14 56.21 8.55
C LEU A 212 24.59 54.82 9.04
N VAL A 213 25.70 54.31 8.52
CA VAL A 213 26.26 53.00 8.93
C VAL A 213 26.69 53.03 10.40
N PHE A 214 27.32 54.11 10.84
CA PHE A 214 27.73 54.28 12.23
C PHE A 214 26.53 54.27 13.19
N LEU A 215 25.43 54.95 12.81
CA LEU A 215 24.19 54.96 13.59
C LEU A 215 23.56 53.56 13.68
N TYR A 216 23.54 52.80 12.59
CA TYR A 216 22.99 51.43 12.58
C TYR A 216 23.86 50.41 13.36
N ARG A 217 25.17 50.65 13.47
CA ARG A 217 26.11 49.78 14.21
C ARG A 217 26.23 50.09 15.69
N SER A 218 25.90 51.32 16.12
CA SER A 218 26.07 51.76 17.50
C SER A 218 24.75 51.73 18.28
N GLN A 219 24.45 50.58 18.92
CA GLN A 219 23.25 50.40 19.74
C GLN A 219 23.19 51.34 20.96
N THR A 220 24.35 51.86 21.40
CA THR A 220 24.47 52.76 22.55
C THR A 220 24.10 54.20 22.21
N ILE A 221 24.34 54.68 20.98
CA ILE A 221 24.02 56.08 20.61
C ILE A 221 22.51 56.31 20.50
N GLY A 222 21.75 55.30 20.07
CA GLY A 222 20.29 55.35 20.07
C GLY A 222 19.69 55.62 21.45
N SER A 223 20.23 54.97 22.50
CA SER A 223 19.78 55.19 23.89
C SER A 223 20.25 56.53 24.47
N TYR A 224 21.43 57.05 24.07
CA TYR A 224 21.89 58.39 24.43
C TYR A 224 21.09 59.52 23.76
N LEU A 225 20.63 59.33 22.53
CA LEU A 225 19.70 60.27 21.88
C LEU A 225 18.32 60.21 22.55
N TYR A 226 17.86 59.04 22.94
CA TYR A 226 16.60 58.88 23.69
C TYR A 226 16.62 59.60 25.04
N SER A 227 17.67 59.41 25.85
CA SER A 227 17.80 60.06 27.16
C SER A 227 17.95 61.58 27.07
N ASN A 228 18.66 62.07 26.05
CA ASN A 228 18.79 63.51 25.79
C ASN A 228 17.48 64.14 25.29
N GLN A 229 16.68 63.43 24.50
CA GLN A 229 15.37 63.90 24.06
C GLN A 229 14.36 63.95 25.21
N LEU A 230 14.37 62.96 26.10
CA LEU A 230 13.55 62.98 27.32
C LEU A 230 13.93 64.13 28.26
N SER A 231 15.24 64.41 28.42
CA SER A 231 15.70 65.55 29.23
C SER A 231 15.30 66.89 28.63
N ARG A 232 15.29 67.02 27.29
CA ARG A 232 14.89 68.25 26.60
C ARG A 232 13.39 68.48 26.64
N THR A 233 12.57 67.43 26.49
CA THR A 233 11.10 67.54 26.63
C THR A 233 10.67 67.81 28.07
N HIS A 234 11.35 67.23 29.07
CA HIS A 234 11.13 67.59 30.48
C HIS A 234 11.51 69.04 30.79
N ARG A 235 12.60 69.56 30.22
CA ARG A 235 13.02 70.96 30.41
C ARG A 235 12.08 71.94 29.71
N ALA A 236 11.60 71.63 28.49
CA ALA A 236 10.61 72.45 27.79
C ALA A 236 9.23 72.49 28.48
N ARG A 237 8.88 71.46 29.27
CA ARG A 237 7.63 71.42 30.06
C ARG A 237 7.72 72.18 31.39
N MET A 238 8.92 72.55 31.83
CA MET A 238 9.16 73.34 33.06
C MET A 238 9.31 74.84 32.76
N GLU A 239 9.43 75.23 31.49
CA GLU A 239 9.62 76.62 31.02
C GLU A 239 8.38 77.20 30.30
N GLY A 240 7.24 76.50 30.32
CA GLY A 240 5.94 76.98 29.83
C GLY A 240 4.88 76.89 30.91
#